data_AF-A0A524QWX9-F1
#
_entry.id   AF-A0A524QWX9-F1
#
_cell.length_a   1.000
_cell.length_b   1.000
_cell.length_c   1.000
_cell.angle_alpha   90.00
_cell.angle_beta   90.00
_cell.angle_gamma   90.00
#
_symmetry.space_group_name_H-M   'P 1'
#
loop_
_entity.id
_entity.type
_entity.pdbx_description
1 polymer ?
#
loop_
_entity_poly.entity_id
_entity_poly.type
_entity_poly.pdbx_seq_one_letter_code
_entity_poly.pdbx_strand_id
1 'polypeptide(L)' 'MLIVMKKTATDEALQTVKQFLIDRDYDFHQSTGANRIILGVIGNTKALDPAQLKALPAVLEIFKIPDEID' A
#
# COMPACT_ATOMS: atom_id res chain seq x y z
N MET A 1 1.74 7.67 1.12
CA MET A 1 2.40 6.65 0.25
C MET A 1 1.35 5.97 -0.60
N LEU A 2 1.67 5.52 -1.82
CA LEU A 2 0.75 4.72 -2.65
C LEU A 2 1.29 3.31 -2.83
N ILE A 3 0.46 2.31 -2.61
CA ILE A 3 0.75 0.89 -2.88
C ILE A 3 -0.11 0.46 -4.06
N VAL A 4 0.53 0.00 -5.12
CA VAL A 4 -0.14 -0.55 -6.30
C VAL A 4 -0.17 -2.06 -6.18
N MET A 5 -1.36 -2.66 -6.26
CA MET A 5 -1.53 -4.11 -6.22
C MET A 5 -1.26 -4.75 -7.60
N LYS A 6 -0.76 -5.99 -7.61
CA LYS A 6 -0.72 -6.81 -8.82
C LYS A 6 -2.14 -7.05 -9.34
N LYS A 7 -2.33 -7.10 -10.65
CA LYS A 7 -3.63 -7.40 -11.28
C LYS A 7 -4.17 -8.79 -10.90
N THR A 8 -3.28 -9.69 -10.52
CA THR A 8 -3.58 -11.07 -10.09
C THR A 8 -3.74 -11.21 -8.58
N ALA A 9 -3.68 -10.11 -7.81
CA ALA A 9 -3.88 -10.17 -6.37
C ALA A 9 -5.31 -10.65 -6.05
N THR A 10 -5.42 -11.68 -5.22
CA THR A 10 -6.71 -12.16 -4.71
C THR A 10 -7.21 -11.24 -3.59
N ASP A 11 -8.49 -11.36 -3.24
CA ASP A 11 -9.06 -10.62 -2.12
C ASP A 11 -8.35 -10.96 -0.80
N GLU A 12 -7.99 -12.22 -0.56
CA GLU A 12 -7.21 -12.65 0.61
C GLU A 12 -5.82 -11.97 0.65
N ALA A 13 -5.17 -11.89 -0.50
CA ALA A 13 -3.86 -11.24 -0.60
C ALA A 13 -3.97 -9.72 -0.40
N LEU A 14 -5.06 -9.09 -0.85
CA LEU A 14 -5.39 -7.71 -0.54
C LEU A 14 -5.63 -7.52 0.96
N GLN A 15 -6.38 -8.41 1.61
CA GLN A 15 -6.61 -8.33 3.05
C GLN A 15 -5.32 -8.49 3.85
N THR A 16 -4.40 -9.35 3.41
CA THR A 16 -3.07 -9.48 4.02
C THR A 16 -2.31 -8.15 4.00
N VAL A 17 -2.33 -7.43 2.87
CA VAL A 17 -1.69 -6.10 2.77
C VAL A 17 -2.38 -5.08 3.67
N LYS A 18 -3.72 -5.08 3.73
CA LYS A 18 -4.48 -4.18 4.60
C LYS A 18 -4.21 -4.45 6.09
N GLN A 19 -4.19 -5.71 6.50
CA GLN A 19 -3.91 -6.10 7.88
C GLN A 19 -2.49 -5.71 8.28
N PHE A 20 -1.50 -5.88 7.37
CA PHE A 20 -0.13 -5.42 7.60
C PHE A 20 -0.07 -3.92 7.96
N LEU A 21 -0.90 -3.08 7.33
CA LEU A 21 -1.00 -1.65 7.60
C LEU A 21 -1.71 -1.36 8.93
N ILE A 22 -2.84 -2.02 9.18
CA ILE A 22 -3.63 -1.85 10.42
C ILE A 22 -2.82 -2.25 11.65
N ASP A 23 -2.10 -3.38 11.59
CA ASP A 23 -1.24 -3.88 12.69
C ASP A 23 -0.10 -2.92 13.05
N ARG A 24 0.13 -1.89 12.23
CA ARG A 24 1.17 -0.86 12.39
C ARG A 24 0.59 0.55 12.53
N ASP A 25 -0.70 0.66 12.88
CA ASP A 25 -1.42 1.92 13.08
C ASP A 25 -1.43 2.85 11.84
N TYR A 26 -1.48 2.26 10.63
CA TYR A 26 -1.68 3.00 9.40
C TYR A 26 -3.12 2.89 8.90
N ASP A 27 -3.70 4.04 8.56
CA ASP A 27 -4.95 4.12 7.80
C ASP A 27 -4.69 4.02 6.30
N PHE A 28 -5.73 3.68 5.54
CA PHE A 28 -5.64 3.70 4.07
C PHE A 28 -6.98 3.97 3.39
N HIS A 29 -6.90 4.57 2.21
CA HIS A 29 -7.99 4.62 1.24
C HIS A 29 -7.75 3.59 0.14
N GLN A 30 -8.80 2.87 -0.24
CA GLN A 30 -8.75 1.95 -1.38
C GLN A 30 -9.42 2.58 -2.60
N SER A 31 -8.69 2.66 -3.71
CA SER A 31 -9.22 2.96 -5.03
C SER A 31 -9.25 1.68 -5.87
N THR A 32 -10.44 1.26 -6.28
CA THR A 32 -10.63 0.08 -7.14
C THR A 32 -10.89 0.52 -8.58
N GLY A 33 -9.95 0.22 -9.47
CA GLY A 33 -10.11 0.45 -10.91
C GLY A 33 -10.33 -0.86 -11.67
N ALA A 34 -10.68 -0.75 -12.96
CA ALA A 34 -10.94 -1.91 -13.83
C ALA A 34 -9.76 -2.88 -13.96
N ASN A 35 -8.52 -2.41 -13.75
CA ASN A 35 -7.31 -3.21 -13.92
C ASN A 35 -6.54 -3.50 -12.64
N ARG A 36 -6.65 -2.63 -11.62
CA ARG A 36 -5.82 -2.68 -10.40
C ARG A 36 -6.53 -2.01 -9.23
N ILE A 37 -6.13 -2.43 -8.04
CA ILE A 37 -6.44 -1.76 -6.78
C ILE A 37 -5.21 -0.97 -6.36
N ILE A 38 -5.44 0.25 -5.85
CA ILE A 38 -4.42 1.11 -5.27
C ILE A 38 -4.82 1.40 -3.82
N LEU A 39 -3.87 1.29 -2.90
CA LEU A 39 -4.03 1.72 -1.52
C LEU A 39 -3.24 3.01 -1.29
N GLY A 40 -3.94 4.09 -0.98
CA GLY A 40 -3.34 5.32 -0.48
C GLY A 40 -3.19 5.22 1.03
N VAL A 41 -1.95 5.14 1.53
CA VAL A 41 -1.63 4.97 2.95
C VAL A 41 -1.46 6.33 3.62
N ILE A 42 -2.15 6.50 4.75
CA ILE A 42 -2.19 7.69 5.61
C ILE A 42 -1.49 7.39 6.94
N GLY A 43 -0.81 8.38 7.51
CA GLY A 43 -0.01 8.26 8.73
C GLY A 43 1.46 8.61 8.50
N ASN A 44 2.33 8.27 9.46
CA ASN A 44 3.79 8.52 9.37
C ASN A 44 4.47 7.54 8.39
N THR A 45 4.19 7.70 7.09
CA THR A 45 4.69 6.81 6.04
C THR A 45 6.19 6.95 5.78
N LYS A 46 6.87 7.94 6.40
CA LYS A 46 8.35 8.04 6.40
C LYS A 46 8.99 6.92 7.20
N ALA A 47 8.34 6.47 8.29
CA ALA A 47 8.80 5.36 9.11
C ALA A 47 8.52 3.98 8.48
N LEU A 48 7.74 3.93 7.40
CA LEU A 48 7.38 2.69 6.73
C LEU A 48 8.43 2.34 5.67
N ASP A 49 9.11 1.21 5.87
CA ASP A 49 10.07 0.69 4.89
C ASP A 49 9.34 0.09 3.68
N PRO A 50 9.50 0.67 2.46
CA PRO A 50 8.88 0.11 1.27
C PRO A 50 9.34 -1.31 0.95
N ALA A 51 10.53 -1.72 1.36
CA ALA A 51 11.03 -3.07 1.09
C ALA A 51 10.17 -4.13 1.78
N GLN A 52 9.71 -3.87 3.02
CA GLN A 52 8.80 -4.77 3.75
C GLN A 52 7.47 -4.96 3.02
N LEU A 53 6.91 -3.87 2.49
CA LEU A 53 5.68 -3.92 1.71
C LEU A 53 5.89 -4.58 0.34
N LYS A 54 7.01 -4.31 -0.36
CA LYS A 54 7.34 -4.96 -1.65
C LYS A 54 7.57 -6.47 -1.51
N ALA A 55 7.96 -6.93 -0.33
CA ALA A 55 8.10 -8.36 -0.05
C ALA A 55 6.74 -9.08 0.02
N LEU A 56 5.62 -8.37 0.20
CA LEU A 56 4.29 -8.97 0.15
C LEU A 56 3.96 -9.37 -1.30
N PRO A 57 3.66 -10.65 -1.58
CA PRO A 57 3.54 -11.16 -2.95
C PRO A 57 2.52 -10.42 -3.83
N ALA A 58 1.50 -9.82 -3.21
CA ALA A 58 0.41 -9.12 -3.86
C ALA A 58 0.77 -7.70 -4.33
N VAL A 59 1.85 -7.12 -3.80
CA VAL A 59 2.28 -5.75 -4.10
C VAL A 59 3.06 -5.75 -5.42
N LEU A 60 2.71 -4.81 -6.30
CA LEU A 60 3.41 -4.57 -7.57
C LEU A 60 4.49 -3.50 -7.38
N GLU A 61 4.11 -2.35 -6.86
CA GLU A 61 4.98 -1.17 -6.79
C GLU A 61 4.52 -0.24 -5.66
N ILE A 62 5.45 0.58 -5.17
CA ILE A 62 5.23 1.54 -4.10
C ILE A 62 5.76 2.90 -4.54
N PHE A 63 4.92 3.92 -4.45
CA PHE A 63 5.31 5.31 -4.67
C PHE A 63 5.31 6.06 -3.35
N LYS A 64 6.45 6.63 -2.98
CA LYS A 64 6.50 7.60 -1.88
C LYS A 64 5.95 8.93 -2.39
N ILE A 65 5.10 9.55 -1.58
CA ILE A 65 4.71 10.93 -1.81
C ILE A 65 5.91 11.77 -1.34
N PRO A 66 6.47 12.64 -2.20
CA PRO A 66 7.56 13.52 -1.80
C PRO A 66 7.16 14.41 -0.62
N ASP A 67 8.16 14.86 0.12
CA ASP A 67 7.94 15.94 1.08
C ASP A 67 7.60 17.22 0.32
N GLU A 68 6.67 17.99 0.87
CA GLU A 68 6.46 19.36 0.44
C GLU A 68 7.67 20.18 0.89
N ILE A 69 8.27 20.91 -0.06
CA ILE A 69 9.32 21.87 0.22
C ILE A 69 8.63 23.23 0.19
N ASP A 70 8.58 23.89 1.34
CA ASP A 70 8.10 25.28 1.48
C ASP A 70 8.99 26.27 0.70
#